data_AF-A0A085NR18-F1
#
_entry.id   AF-A0A085NR18-F1
#
_cell.length_a   1.000
_cell.length_b   1.000
_cell.length_c   1.000
_cell.angle_alpha   90.00
_cell.angle_beta   90.00
_cell.angle_gamma   90.00
#
_symmetry.space_group_name_H-M   'P 1'
#
loop_
_entity.id
_entity.type
_entity.pdbx_description
1 polymer ?
#
loop_
_entity_poly.entity_id
_entity_poly.type
_entity_poly.pdbx_seq_one_letter_code
_entity_poly.pdbx_strand_id
1 'polypeptide(L)'
;MDTYAAQIFLLEAQNLVKEKSYCLIEMFNFEETNLCLRCMTKSSYISIDHRHATGICTAKECATAMLGVNASGDFKLKPLVLHRYAN
;
A
#
# COMPACT_ATOMS: atom_id res chain seq x y z
N MET A 1 -9.95 22.93 -8.38
CA MET A 1 -9.31 23.80 -7.38
C MET A 1 -8.21 23.08 -6.57
N ASP A 2 -7.67 21.95 -7.03
CA ASP A 2 -6.71 21.14 -6.24
C ASP A 2 -5.27 21.13 -6.80
N THR A 3 -5.12 21.50 -8.08
CA THR A 3 -3.81 21.48 -8.76
C THR A 3 -2.86 22.57 -8.26
N TYR A 4 -3.37 23.74 -7.89
CA TYR A 4 -2.57 24.84 -7.38
C TYR A 4 -1.98 24.52 -6.00
N ALA A 5 -2.79 23.99 -5.08
CA ALA A 5 -2.32 23.60 -3.75
C ALA A 5 -1.26 22.50 -3.82
N ALA A 6 -1.47 21.49 -4.67
CA ALA A 6 -0.48 20.44 -4.91
C ALA A 6 0.85 20.99 -5.47
N GLN A 7 0.80 21.97 -6.38
CA GLN A 7 2.00 22.61 -6.92
C GLN A 7 2.78 23.39 -5.86
N ILE A 8 2.07 24.14 -5.00
CA ILE A 8 2.69 24.87 -3.89
C ILE A 8 3.35 23.89 -2.92
N PHE A 9 2.66 22.82 -2.53
CA PHE A 9 3.22 21.80 -1.64
C PHE A 9 4.49 21.16 -2.23
N LEU A 10 4.49 20.81 -3.51
CA LEU A 10 5.67 20.24 -4.18
C LEU A 10 6.86 21.21 -4.15
N LEU A 11 6.62 22.50 -4.38
CA LEU A 11 7.66 23.52 -4.32
C LEU A 11 8.22 23.67 -2.89
N GLU A 12 7.36 23.71 -1.88
CA GLU A 12 7.75 23.80 -0.47
C GLU A 12 8.56 22.57 -0.04
N ALA A 13 8.11 21.37 -0.40
CA ALA A 13 8.82 20.13 -0.11
C ALA A 13 10.22 20.10 -0.77
N GLN A 14 10.34 20.51 -2.03
CA GLN A 14 11.64 20.61 -2.70
C GLN A 14 12.58 21.62 -2.04
N ASN A 15 12.06 22.76 -1.62
CA ASN A 15 12.84 23.77 -0.92
C ASN A 15 13.33 23.26 0.43
N LEU A 16 12.47 22.56 1.18
CA LEU A 16 12.83 21.94 2.46
C LEU A 16 13.95 20.89 2.30
N VAL A 17 13.83 20.02 1.28
CA VAL A 17 14.86 19.01 0.98
C VAL A 17 16.21 19.64 0.68
N LYS A 18 16.21 20.73 -0.10
CA LYS A 18 17.45 21.49 -0.41
C LYS A 18 18.02 22.19 0.83
N GLU A 19 17.18 22.86 1.62
CA GLU A 19 17.61 23.60 2.81
C GLU A 19 18.25 22.68 3.85
N LYS A 20 17.64 21.50 4.08
CA LYS A 20 18.11 20.53 5.07
C LYS A 20 19.15 19.55 4.51
N SER A 21 19.44 19.62 3.20
CA SER A 21 20.36 18.71 2.51
C SER A 21 20.01 17.23 2.72
N TYR A 22 18.71 16.89 2.74
CA TYR A 22 18.26 15.51 2.92
C TYR A 22 18.64 14.64 1.71
N CYS A 23 19.14 13.44 1.99
CA CYS A 23 19.34 12.43 0.96
C CYS A 23 18.02 11.71 0.66
N LEU A 24 17.79 11.34 -0.60
CA LEU A 24 16.60 10.56 -1.01
C LEU A 24 16.47 9.21 -0.30
N ILE A 25 17.58 8.70 0.23
CA ILE A 25 17.64 7.43 0.97
C ILE A 25 17.06 7.61 2.39
N GLU A 26 17.11 8.82 2.95
CA GLU A 26 16.67 9.14 4.32
C GLU A 26 15.20 9.52 4.39
N MET A 27 14.60 9.86 3.25
CA MET A 27 13.19 10.24 3.16
C MET A 27 12.30 9.02 2.95
N PHE A 28 11.28 8.87 3.79
CA PHE A 28 10.31 7.78 3.71
C PHE A 28 8.90 8.31 3.50
N ASN A 29 8.17 7.69 2.57
CA ASN A 29 6.74 7.88 2.43
C ASN A 29 5.98 6.70 3.01
N PHE A 30 4.80 6.96 3.57
CA PHE A 30 3.90 5.96 4.14
C PHE A 30 2.49 6.18 3.64
N GLU A 31 1.79 5.09 3.32
CA GLU A 31 0.40 5.14 2.88
C GLU A 31 -0.38 3.99 3.54
N GLU A 32 -1.63 4.27 3.92
CA GLU A 32 -2.58 3.26 4.38
C GLU A 32 -3.28 2.61 3.18
N THR A 33 -3.30 1.29 3.11
CA THR A 33 -3.94 0.56 2.01
C THR A 33 -4.71 -0.65 2.53
N ASN A 34 -5.90 -0.86 1.96
CA ASN A 34 -6.70 -2.04 2.22
C ASN A 34 -6.25 -3.21 1.33
N LEU A 35 -5.77 -4.28 1.95
CA LEU A 35 -5.42 -5.54 1.32
C LEU A 35 -6.58 -6.52 1.51
N CYS A 36 -7.32 -6.81 0.44
CA CYS A 36 -8.46 -7.72 0.48
C CYS A 36 -8.17 -8.99 -0.31
N LEU A 37 -8.40 -10.15 0.31
CA LEU A 37 -8.35 -11.41 -0.40
C LEU A 37 -9.52 -11.48 -1.39
N ARG A 38 -9.19 -11.52 -2.68
CA ARG A 38 -10.19 -11.73 -3.74
C ARG A 38 -10.37 -13.21 -3.97
N CYS A 39 -11.59 -13.67 -3.78
CA CYS A 39 -12.00 -15.01 -4.14
C CYS A 39 -12.00 -15.19 -5.65
N MET A 40 -11.18 -16.12 -6.14
CA MET A 40 -11.15 -16.50 -7.54
C MET A 40 -12.45 -17.21 -7.91
N THR A 41 -13.11 -16.77 -8.97
CA THR A 41 -14.32 -17.40 -9.48
C THR A 41 -13.99 -18.71 -10.20
N LYS A 42 -15.01 -19.56 -10.39
CA LYS A 42 -14.83 -20.97 -10.81
C LYS A 42 -14.08 -21.20 -12.13
N SER A 43 -13.87 -20.18 -12.96
CA SER A 43 -13.20 -20.29 -14.26
C SER A 43 -11.72 -19.86 -14.25
N SER A 44 -11.16 -19.43 -13.12
CA SER A 44 -9.77 -18.94 -13.02
C SER A 44 -8.89 -19.79 -12.09
N TYR A 45 -9.22 -21.06 -11.91
CA TYR A 45 -8.42 -21.97 -11.08
C TYR A 45 -7.17 -22.41 -11.84
N ILE A 46 -6.01 -22.09 -11.26
CA ILE A 46 -4.70 -22.53 -11.74
C ILE A 46 -4.46 -24.02 -11.41
N SER A 47 -5.15 -24.57 -10.39
CA SER A 47 -5.10 -26.00 -10.03
C SER A 47 -6.44 -26.54 -9.53
N ILE A 48 -6.62 -27.87 -9.65
CA ILE A 48 -7.82 -28.60 -9.24
C ILE A 48 -8.00 -28.58 -7.71
N ASP A 49 -6.92 -28.54 -6.93
CA ASP A 49 -6.98 -28.47 -5.46
C ASP A 49 -7.59 -27.15 -4.97
N HIS A 50 -7.32 -26.03 -5.66
CA HIS A 50 -7.94 -24.74 -5.36
C HIS A 50 -9.45 -24.72 -5.67
N ARG A 51 -9.95 -25.64 -6.52
CA ARG A 51 -11.38 -25.78 -6.81
C ARG A 51 -12.18 -26.19 -5.58
N HIS A 52 -11.59 -26.96 -4.67
CA HIS A 52 -12.25 -27.43 -3.44
C HIS A 52 -12.26 -26.39 -2.31
N ALA A 53 -11.44 -25.35 -2.40
CA ALA A 53 -11.48 -24.19 -1.50
C ALA A 53 -12.63 -23.21 -1.83
N THR A 54 -13.48 -23.51 -2.82
CA THR A 54 -14.62 -22.67 -3.26
C THR A 54 -15.58 -22.27 -2.14
N GLY A 55 -15.65 -23.03 -1.04
CA GLY A 55 -16.45 -22.70 0.15
C GLY A 55 -15.74 -21.85 1.21
N ILE A 56 -14.42 -21.68 1.13
CA ILE A 56 -13.55 -20.96 2.09
C ILE A 56 -13.38 -19.50 1.60
N CYS A 57 -14.47 -18.91 1.16
CA CYS A 57 -14.52 -17.59 0.57
C CYS A 57 -15.73 -16.82 1.10
N THR A 58 -16.04 -17.07 2.37
CA THR A 58 -17.22 -16.57 3.08
C THR A 58 -16.97 -15.25 3.79
N ALA A 59 -15.72 -14.80 3.89
CA ALA A 59 -15.40 -13.45 4.31
C ALA A 59 -14.47 -12.83 3.28
N LYS A 60 -14.78 -11.60 2.87
CA LYS A 60 -13.82 -10.71 2.24
C LYS A 60 -12.78 -10.38 3.32
N GLU A 61 -11.81 -11.27 3.54
CA GLU A 61 -10.73 -11.07 4.50
C GLU A 61 -9.92 -9.86 4.02
N CYS A 62 -10.28 -8.69 4.55
CA CYS A 62 -9.57 -7.45 4.34
C CYS A 62 -8.73 -7.16 5.57
N ALA A 63 -7.53 -6.65 5.35
CA ALA A 63 -6.72 -6.03 6.38
C ALA A 63 -6.27 -4.66 5.88
N THR A 64 -6.28 -3.70 6.77
CA THR A 64 -5.68 -2.39 6.53
C THR A 64 -4.22 -2.48 6.91
N ALA A 65 -3.33 -2.21 5.96
CA ALA A 65 -1.89 -2.24 6.16
C ALA A 65 -1.28 -0.87 5.82
N MET A 66 -0.37 -0.41 6.67
CA MET A 66 0.49 0.71 6.36
C MET A 66 1.71 0.19 5.60
N LEU A 67 1.93 0.74 4.42
CA LEU A 67 3.08 0.46 3.56
C LEU A 67 4.01 1.66 3.57
N GLY A 68 5.32 1.42 3.51
CA GLY A 68 6.29 2.50 3.44
C GLY A 68 7.47 2.15 2.56
N VAL A 69 7.98 3.16 1.85
CA VAL A 69 9.13 3.06 0.94
C VAL A 69 9.95 4.34 1.03
N ASN A 70 11.26 4.24 0.85
CA ASN A 70 12.09 5.44 0.74
C ASN A 70 11.88 6.16 -0.61
N ALA A 71 12.27 7.43 -0.69
CA ALA A 71 12.11 8.24 -1.90
C ALA A 71 12.98 7.75 -3.07
N SER A 72 14.06 7.01 -2.78
CA SER A 72 14.91 6.33 -3.77
C SER A 72 14.30 5.02 -4.32
N GLY A 73 13.36 4.41 -3.58
CA GLY A 73 12.67 3.18 -3.98
C GLY A 73 13.43 1.87 -3.71
N ASP A 74 14.66 1.95 -3.23
CA ASP A 74 15.54 0.80 -2.94
C ASP A 74 15.28 0.18 -1.56
N PHE A 75 14.65 0.90 -0.63
CA PHE A 75 14.30 0.40 0.70
C PHE A 75 12.79 0.33 0.92
N LYS A 76 12.28 -0.89 1.13
CA LYS A 76 10.86 -1.14 1.46
C LYS A 76 10.75 -1.52 2.92
N LEU A 77 9.86 -0.84 3.64
CA LEU A 77 9.58 -1.14 5.03
C LEU A 77 8.69 -2.38 5.14
N LYS A 78 8.83 -3.10 6.26
CA LYS A 78 7.93 -4.20 6.58
C LYS A 78 6.51 -3.64 6.74
N PRO A 79 5.50 -4.19 6.05
CA PRO A 79 4.12 -3.76 6.22
C PRO A 79 3.67 -3.89 7.68
N LEU A 80 3.00 -2.84 8.19
CA LEU A 80 2.36 -2.88 9.51
C LEU A 80 0.86 -3.07 9.32
N VAL A 81 0.32 -4.19 9.80
CA VAL A 81 -1.13 -4.42 9.79
C VAL A 81 -1.75 -3.57 10.91
N LEU A 82 -2.52 -2.56 10.53
CA LEU A 82 -3.20 -1.66 11.46
C LEU A 82 -4.51 -2.26 11.96
N HIS A 83 -5.28 -2.82 11.04
CA HIS A 83 -6.60 -3.37 11.36
C HIS A 83 -6.85 -4.66 10.56
N ARG A 84 -7.50 -5.62 11.21
CA ARG A 84 -8.01 -6.84 10.57
C ARG A 84 -9.52 -6.82 10.66
N TYR A 85 -10.18 -6.87 9.50
CA TYR A 85 -11.62 -7.07 9.44
C TYR A 85 -11.88 -8.57 9.58
N ALA A 86 -12.14 -9.03 10.81
CA ALA A 86 -12.70 -10.35 11.07
C ALA A 86 -14.21 -10.18 11.23
N ASN A 87 -15.00 -10.83 10.38
CA ASN A 87 -16.44 -11.01 10.59
C ASN A 87 -16.70 -12.15 11.58
#